data_AF-A0A0F8WIC8-F1
#
_entry.id   AF-A0A0F8WIC8-F1
#
_cell.length_a   1.000
_cell.length_b   1.000
_cell.length_c   1.000
_cell.angle_alpha   90.00
_cell.angle_beta   90.00
_cell.angle_gamma   90.00
#
_symmetry.space_group_name_H-M   'P 1'
#
loop_
_entity.id
_entity.type
_entity.pdbx_description
1 polymer ?
#
loop_
_entity_poly.entity_id
_entity_poly.type
_entity_poly.pdbx_seq_one_letter_code
_entity_poly.pdbx_strand_id
1 'polypeptide(L)'
;MPLSDRFKRLTAPETGRAAIQLTSGDAFCYPLYYFIPTFTKDAKYLIYHRAEKGEVQLHRLNLRDGKSVQLTHGDTPKTRWKNWCVESGRGVLDHRSVLNVARGEVIYFTGPLGNDARLVDVRTLKDRPLFTLPDDREAVGQNCATPDGQWLIYIDNPQRAAPLPLIVQ
;
A
#
# COMPACT_ATOMS: atom_id res chain seq x y z
N MET A 1 21.78 9.72 4.81
CA MET A 1 20.72 10.74 4.82
C MET A 1 20.35 11.03 6.27
N PRO A 2 20.26 12.30 6.71
CA PRO A 2 19.84 12.60 8.08
C PRO A 2 18.36 12.23 8.26
N LEU A 3 18.07 11.48 9.32
CA LEU A 3 16.71 11.16 9.76
C LEU A 3 16.25 12.21 10.78
N SER A 4 14.95 12.50 10.80
CA SER A 4 14.34 13.38 11.80
C SER A 4 14.60 12.87 13.22
N ASP A 5 14.94 13.77 14.14
CA ASP A 5 15.05 13.45 15.57
C ASP A 5 13.71 13.21 16.25
N ARG A 6 12.59 13.40 15.53
CA ARG A 6 11.25 13.03 16.00
C ARG A 6 11.04 11.52 16.08
N PHE A 7 11.84 10.73 15.38
CA PHE A 7 11.70 9.28 15.41
C PHE A 7 12.27 8.71 16.71
N LYS A 8 11.50 7.83 17.34
CA LYS A 8 11.94 7.16 18.57
C LYS A 8 13.12 6.25 18.26
N ARG A 9 14.26 6.56 18.88
CA ARG A 9 15.47 5.73 18.82
C ARG A 9 15.44 4.72 19.95
N LEU A 10 15.80 3.50 19.62
CA LEU A 10 15.75 2.34 20.48
C LEU A 10 17.07 1.57 20.35
N THR A 11 17.38 0.79 21.37
CA THR A 11 18.42 -0.23 21.30
C THR A 11 17.72 -1.58 21.41
N ALA A 12 17.87 -2.42 20.39
CA ALA A 12 17.28 -3.74 20.36
C ALA A 12 17.84 -4.57 21.54
N PRO A 13 16.98 -5.13 22.40
CA PRO A 13 17.41 -6.03 23.46
C PRO A 13 18.26 -7.17 22.90
N GLU A 14 19.13 -7.74 23.75
CA GLU A 14 20.02 -8.88 23.46
C GLU A 14 21.13 -8.64 22.43
N THR A 15 20.89 -7.80 21.42
CA THR A 15 21.85 -7.57 20.32
C THR A 15 22.55 -6.22 20.40
N GLY A 16 22.01 -5.26 21.15
CA GLY A 16 22.54 -3.89 21.21
C GLY A 16 22.40 -3.10 19.92
N ARG A 17 21.71 -3.64 18.89
CA ARG A 17 21.56 -2.97 17.59
C ARG A 17 20.70 -1.73 17.71
N ALA A 18 21.11 -0.64 17.08
CA ALA A 18 20.27 0.55 16.96
C ALA A 18 19.00 0.23 16.14
N ALA A 19 17.85 0.62 16.69
CA ALA A 19 16.55 0.52 16.04
C ALA A 19 15.86 1.88 16.04
N ILE A 20 15.06 2.16 15.02
CA ILE A 20 14.33 3.42 14.88
C ILE A 20 12.88 3.10 14.54
N GLN A 21 11.97 3.59 15.37
CA GLN A 21 10.53 3.48 15.11
C GLN A 21 10.06 4.68 14.29
N LEU A 22 9.55 4.42 13.09
CA LEU A 22 9.18 5.44 12.10
C LEU A 22 7.71 5.89 12.18
N THR A 23 6.85 5.07 12.77
CA THR A 23 5.41 5.33 12.90
C THR A 23 4.97 5.24 14.36
N SER A 24 3.92 6.00 14.72
CA SER A 24 3.32 6.04 16.06
C SER A 24 1.84 6.41 15.95
N GLY A 25 1.09 6.21 17.04
CA GLY A 25 -0.34 6.51 17.11
C GLY A 25 -1.19 5.25 17.11
N ASP A 26 -2.51 5.44 17.16
CA ASP A 26 -3.52 4.37 17.16
C ASP A 26 -3.85 3.93 15.73
N ALA A 27 -2.83 3.44 15.03
CA ALA A 27 -2.92 2.98 13.65
C ALA A 27 -2.02 1.78 13.43
N PHE A 28 -2.52 0.80 12.70
CA PHE A 28 -1.69 -0.30 12.25
C PHE A 28 -0.98 0.11 10.95
N CYS A 29 0.35 0.20 11.00
CA CYS A 29 1.17 0.64 9.86
C CYS A 29 1.99 -0.54 9.33
N TYR A 30 2.02 -0.71 8.01
CA TYR A 30 2.74 -1.79 7.35
C TYR A 30 3.43 -1.28 6.08
N PRO A 31 4.70 -1.61 5.81
CA PRO A 31 5.36 -1.22 4.56
C PRO A 31 4.69 -1.91 3.35
N LEU A 32 5.09 -1.54 2.13
CA LEU A 32 4.74 -2.37 0.97
C LEU A 32 5.32 -3.79 1.15
N TYR A 33 4.80 -4.75 0.39
CA TYR A 33 5.23 -6.15 0.49
C TYR A 33 6.76 -6.28 0.35
N TYR A 34 7.39 -7.27 1.00
CA TYR A 34 8.83 -7.25 1.29
C TYR A 34 9.78 -7.21 0.07
N PHE A 35 9.34 -7.63 -1.12
CA PHE A 35 10.11 -7.49 -2.37
C PHE A 35 9.76 -6.24 -3.19
N ILE A 36 8.83 -5.42 -2.70
CA ILE A 36 8.43 -4.15 -3.30
C ILE A 36 9.22 -3.02 -2.63
N PRO A 37 9.96 -2.22 -3.41
CA PRO A 37 10.63 -1.04 -2.86
C PRO A 37 9.64 -0.16 -2.11
N THR A 38 9.98 0.23 -0.89
CA THR A 38 9.15 1.10 -0.05
C THR A 38 9.72 2.52 0.03
N PHE A 39 10.99 2.72 -0.36
CA PHE A 39 11.63 4.03 -0.34
C PHE A 39 11.71 4.64 -1.75
N THR A 40 11.54 5.95 -1.84
CA THR A 40 11.87 6.68 -3.07
C THR A 40 13.37 6.60 -3.38
N LYS A 41 13.75 6.83 -4.65
CA LYS A 41 15.16 6.74 -5.11
C LYS A 41 16.14 7.58 -4.27
N ASP A 42 15.69 8.74 -3.81
CA ASP A 42 16.45 9.68 -2.96
C ASP A 42 16.37 9.35 -1.46
N ALA A 43 15.72 8.24 -1.11
CA ALA A 43 15.36 7.82 0.24
C ALA A 43 14.59 8.89 1.05
N LYS A 44 14.03 9.92 0.41
CA LYS A 44 13.35 11.02 1.12
C LYS A 44 12.02 10.57 1.72
N TYR A 45 11.29 9.71 1.01
CA TYR A 45 9.98 9.25 1.43
C TYR A 45 9.95 7.73 1.59
N LEU A 46 9.26 7.28 2.64
CA LEU A 46 8.84 5.90 2.86
C LEU A 46 7.35 5.78 2.52
N ILE A 47 6.97 4.81 1.70
CA ILE A 47 5.59 4.51 1.32
C ILE A 47 5.07 3.34 2.13
N TYR A 48 3.91 3.50 2.78
CA TYR A 48 3.37 2.47 3.65
C TYR A 48 1.85 2.51 3.68
N HIS A 49 1.25 1.37 4.00
CA HIS A 49 -0.16 1.26 4.34
C HIS A 49 -0.38 1.70 5.78
N ARG A 50 -1.42 2.49 6.01
CA ARG A 50 -1.93 2.86 7.32
C ARG A 50 -3.37 2.41 7.43
N ALA A 51 -3.63 1.52 8.37
CA ALA A 51 -4.97 1.13 8.78
C ALA A 51 -5.36 1.94 10.02
N GLU A 52 -6.33 2.85 9.88
CA GLU A 52 -6.80 3.75 10.94
C GLU A 52 -8.27 4.11 10.67
N LYS A 53 -9.10 4.18 11.72
CA LYS A 53 -10.51 4.60 11.63
C LYS A 53 -11.35 3.81 10.60
N GLY A 54 -11.10 2.51 10.49
CA GLY A 54 -11.86 1.63 9.57
C GLY A 54 -11.51 1.83 8.10
N GLU A 55 -10.33 2.39 7.80
CA GLU A 55 -9.82 2.52 6.45
C GLU A 55 -8.38 2.06 6.32
N VAL A 56 -8.01 1.53 5.15
CA VAL A 56 -6.61 1.30 4.75
C VAL A 56 -6.26 2.21 3.58
N GLN A 57 -5.32 3.12 3.82
CA GLN A 57 -4.80 4.02 2.79
C GLN A 57 -3.29 3.96 2.71
N LEU A 58 -2.74 4.33 1.57
CA LEU A 58 -1.31 4.54 1.42
C LEU A 58 -0.93 5.93 1.93
N HIS A 59 0.21 6.01 2.58
CA HIS A 59 0.80 7.23 3.08
C HIS A 59 2.26 7.33 2.62
N ARG A 60 2.75 8.57 2.51
CA ARG A 60 4.18 8.87 2.43
C ARG A 60 4.64 9.44 3.76
N LEU A 61 5.73 8.92 4.30
CA LEU A 61 6.44 9.49 5.44
C LEU A 61 7.72 10.18 4.94
N ASN A 62 7.84 11.49 5.16
CA ASN A 62 9.08 12.22 4.91
C ASN A 62 10.08 11.92 6.03
N LEU A 63 11.18 11.28 5.70
CA LEU A 63 12.15 10.81 6.68
C LEU A 63 13.02 11.94 7.27
N ARG A 64 13.03 13.13 6.66
CA ARG A 64 13.81 14.28 7.17
C ARG A 64 13.08 15.04 8.28
N ASP A 65 11.75 15.14 8.19
CA ASP A 65 10.95 15.92 9.15
C ASP A 65 9.92 15.08 9.93
N GLY A 66 9.77 13.79 9.60
CA GLY A 66 8.83 12.88 10.26
C GLY A 66 7.36 13.13 9.91
N LYS A 67 7.06 13.97 8.91
CA LYS A 67 5.67 14.25 8.51
C LYS A 67 5.12 13.13 7.63
N SER A 68 3.98 12.58 8.02
CA SER A 68 3.20 11.64 7.21
C SER A 68 2.05 12.35 6.49
N VAL A 69 1.85 12.02 5.23
CA VAL A 69 0.77 12.55 4.38
C VAL A 69 0.10 11.38 3.67
N GLN A 70 -1.24 11.34 3.72
CA GLN A 70 -2.04 10.37 2.98
C GLN A 70 -1.88 10.59 1.47
N LEU A 71 -1.68 9.51 0.73
CA LEU A 71 -1.54 9.50 -0.73
C LEU A 71 -2.85 9.16 -1.42
N THR A 72 -3.60 8.20 -0.87
CA THR A 72 -4.75 7.60 -1.56
C THR A 72 -6.05 7.87 -0.83
N HIS A 73 -7.15 7.82 -1.59
CA HIS A 73 -8.51 7.91 -1.08
C HIS A 73 -9.33 6.76 -1.69
N GLY A 74 -8.80 5.54 -1.56
CA GLY A 74 -9.44 4.35 -2.10
C GLY A 74 -10.73 4.01 -1.35
N ASP A 75 -11.65 3.32 -2.00
CA ASP A 75 -13.01 3.09 -1.55
C ASP A 75 -13.46 1.63 -1.66
N THR A 76 -12.54 0.69 -1.91
CA THR A 76 -12.90 -0.73 -2.01
C THR A 76 -13.49 -1.21 -0.69
N PRO A 77 -14.72 -1.78 -0.69
CA PRO A 77 -15.42 -2.11 0.55
C PRO A 77 -14.68 -3.10 1.46
N LYS A 78 -13.88 -3.98 0.86
CA LYS A 78 -13.03 -4.94 1.57
C LYS A 78 -11.62 -4.84 1.01
N THR A 79 -10.72 -4.24 1.79
CA THR A 79 -9.30 -4.06 1.45
C THR A 79 -8.54 -5.39 1.35
N ARG A 80 -9.13 -6.51 1.81
CA ARG A 80 -8.50 -7.84 1.91
C ARG A 80 -7.24 -7.86 2.80
N TRP A 81 -7.09 -6.83 3.63
CA TRP A 81 -6.15 -6.80 4.75
C TRP A 81 -6.38 -8.04 5.62
N LYS A 82 -5.39 -8.92 5.71
CA LYS A 82 -5.59 -10.18 6.43
C LYS A 82 -5.69 -9.95 7.94
N ASN A 83 -6.60 -10.70 8.55
CA ASN A 83 -7.14 -10.58 9.91
C ASN A 83 -6.14 -10.67 11.08
N TRP A 84 -4.83 -10.77 10.84
CA TRP A 84 -3.85 -10.95 11.92
C TRP A 84 -3.50 -9.64 12.64
N CYS A 85 -4.09 -8.51 12.24
CA CYS A 85 -3.60 -7.18 12.62
C CYS A 85 -4.71 -6.29 13.18
N VAL A 86 -5.73 -5.96 12.39
CA VAL A 86 -6.90 -5.13 12.77
C VAL A 86 -8.03 -5.33 11.72
N GLU A 87 -9.28 -5.00 12.07
CA GLU A 87 -10.33 -4.81 11.07
C GLU A 87 -9.99 -3.58 10.22
N SER A 88 -9.94 -3.78 8.90
CA SER A 88 -9.35 -2.84 7.96
C SER A 88 -10.35 -1.96 7.23
N GLY A 89 -11.63 -2.35 7.23
CA GLY A 89 -12.70 -1.67 6.51
C GLY A 89 -12.37 -1.38 5.04
N ARG A 90 -12.70 -0.16 4.58
CA ARG A 90 -12.64 0.25 3.17
C ARG A 90 -11.27 0.83 2.78
N GLY A 91 -10.93 0.86 1.50
CA GLY A 91 -9.68 1.51 1.10
C GLY A 91 -9.05 0.98 -0.18
N VAL A 92 -7.72 0.97 -0.18
CA VAL A 92 -6.92 0.32 -1.24
C VAL A 92 -6.83 -1.19 -0.99
N LEU A 93 -6.71 -1.98 -2.06
CA LEU A 93 -6.42 -3.40 -1.91
C LEU A 93 -5.03 -3.63 -1.29
N ASP A 94 -5.02 -4.34 -0.17
CA ASP A 94 -3.81 -4.74 0.54
C ASP A 94 -2.89 -5.58 -0.34
N HIS A 95 -1.58 -5.43 -0.15
CA HIS A 95 -0.53 -6.17 -0.85
C HIS A 95 -0.59 -6.12 -2.40
N ARG A 96 -1.33 -5.15 -2.99
CA ARG A 96 -1.36 -4.89 -4.44
C ARG A 96 -0.64 -3.61 -4.84
N SER A 97 -0.28 -2.77 -3.88
CA SER A 97 0.37 -1.49 -4.11
C SER A 97 1.83 -1.64 -4.49
N VAL A 98 2.29 -0.82 -5.45
CA VAL A 98 3.66 -0.85 -5.98
C VAL A 98 4.22 0.55 -6.03
N LEU A 99 5.43 0.76 -5.50
CA LEU A 99 6.19 1.96 -5.80
C LEU A 99 6.98 1.76 -7.11
N ASN A 100 6.63 2.51 -8.14
CA ASN A 100 7.46 2.66 -9.33
C ASN A 100 8.57 3.67 -9.02
N VAL A 101 9.70 3.19 -8.54
CA VAL A 101 10.84 4.01 -8.07
C VAL A 101 11.39 4.91 -9.16
N ALA A 102 11.44 4.43 -10.41
CA ALA A 102 11.97 5.18 -11.54
C ALA A 102 11.12 6.41 -11.88
N ARG A 103 9.80 6.30 -11.69
CA ARG A 103 8.84 7.36 -11.99
C ARG A 103 8.43 8.19 -10.76
N GLY A 104 8.67 7.70 -9.56
CA GLY A 104 8.24 8.36 -8.32
C GLY A 104 6.72 8.30 -8.12
N GLU A 105 6.08 7.24 -8.61
CA GLU A 105 4.63 7.04 -8.60
C GLU A 105 4.29 5.78 -7.80
N VAL A 106 3.21 5.81 -7.02
CA VAL A 106 2.66 4.62 -6.36
C VAL A 106 1.44 4.18 -7.14
N ILE A 107 1.44 2.94 -7.58
CA ILE A 107 0.32 2.27 -8.25
C ILE A 107 -0.46 1.50 -7.19
N TYR A 108 -1.79 1.56 -7.24
CA TYR A 108 -2.68 0.90 -6.29
C TYR A 108 -4.01 0.52 -6.95
N PHE A 109 -4.72 -0.41 -6.34
CA PHE A 109 -6.03 -0.88 -6.81
C PHE A 109 -7.14 -0.45 -5.85
N THR A 110 -8.24 0.02 -6.41
CA THR A 110 -9.40 0.52 -5.66
C THR A 110 -10.72 0.32 -6.44
N GLY A 111 -11.79 0.99 -6.04
CA GLY A 111 -13.10 0.90 -6.66
C GLY A 111 -13.99 -0.16 -5.98
N PRO A 112 -15.30 -0.17 -6.26
CA PRO A 112 -16.27 -1.10 -5.65
C PRO A 112 -15.90 -2.58 -5.81
N LEU A 113 -15.31 -2.95 -6.96
CA LEU A 113 -14.85 -4.31 -7.25
C LEU A 113 -13.34 -4.50 -7.00
N GLY A 114 -12.61 -3.43 -6.66
CA GLY A 114 -11.15 -3.47 -6.55
C GLY A 114 -10.43 -3.60 -7.90
N ASN A 115 -11.10 -3.25 -9.01
CA ASN A 115 -10.61 -3.38 -10.37
C ASN A 115 -10.00 -2.09 -10.95
N ASP A 116 -10.11 -0.96 -10.26
CA ASP A 116 -9.56 0.30 -10.73
C ASP A 116 -8.09 0.43 -10.32
N ALA A 117 -7.20 0.28 -11.30
CA ALA A 117 -5.79 0.59 -11.13
C ALA A 117 -5.58 2.10 -11.28
N ARG A 118 -5.02 2.70 -10.23
CA ARG A 118 -4.70 4.13 -10.17
C ARG A 118 -3.24 4.31 -9.86
N LEU A 119 -2.74 5.51 -10.12
CA LEU A 119 -1.41 5.90 -9.70
C LEU A 119 -1.44 7.29 -9.09
N VAL A 120 -0.61 7.48 -8.06
CA VAL A 120 -0.43 8.76 -7.38
C VAL A 120 1.04 9.14 -7.41
N ASP A 121 1.32 10.37 -7.85
CA ASP A 121 2.67 10.93 -7.78
C ASP A 121 3.05 11.20 -6.31
N VAL A 122 4.16 10.61 -5.88
CA VAL A 122 4.60 10.64 -4.48
C VAL A 122 4.89 12.05 -4.00
N ARG A 123 5.23 13.01 -4.88
CA ARG A 123 5.64 14.37 -4.49
C ARG A 123 4.49 15.36 -4.54
N THR A 124 3.72 15.35 -5.62
CA THR A 124 2.65 16.30 -5.93
C THR A 124 1.29 15.85 -5.39
N LEU A 125 1.16 14.57 -5.00
CA LEU A 125 -0.12 13.95 -4.61
C LEU A 125 -1.13 13.87 -5.75
N LYS A 126 -0.70 14.14 -6.98
CA LYS A 126 -1.58 14.07 -8.14
C LYS A 126 -1.95 12.62 -8.41
N ASP A 127 -3.22 12.33 -8.22
CA ASP A 127 -3.82 11.04 -8.47
C ASP A 127 -4.42 10.99 -9.88
N ARG A 128 -4.24 9.87 -10.59
CA ARG A 128 -4.80 9.66 -11.94
C ARG A 128 -5.12 8.18 -12.20
N PRO A 129 -6.12 7.89 -13.06
CA PRO A 129 -6.36 6.53 -13.51
C PRO A 129 -5.17 5.98 -14.30
N LEU A 130 -4.95 4.67 -14.20
CA LEU A 130 -3.99 3.92 -15.02
C LEU A 130 -4.72 3.00 -16.00
N PHE A 131 -5.56 2.11 -15.49
CA PHE A 131 -6.51 1.28 -16.26
C PHE A 131 -7.57 0.71 -15.32
N THR A 132 -8.58 0.06 -15.87
CA THR A 132 -9.58 -0.71 -15.12
C THR A 132 -9.58 -2.15 -15.63
N LEU A 133 -9.52 -3.12 -14.71
CA LEU A 133 -9.70 -4.53 -15.07
C LEU A 133 -11.17 -4.76 -15.46
N PRO A 134 -11.46 -5.69 -16.38
CA PRO A 134 -12.83 -6.10 -16.66
C PRO A 134 -13.59 -6.50 -15.38
N ASP A 135 -14.91 -6.28 -15.35
CA ASP A 135 -15.74 -6.53 -14.16
C ASP A 135 -15.78 -8.02 -13.75
N ASP A 136 -15.45 -8.94 -14.67
CA ASP A 136 -15.32 -10.37 -14.40
C ASP A 136 -13.92 -10.77 -13.89
N ARG A 137 -13.04 -9.79 -13.63
CA ARG A 137 -11.68 -9.99 -13.10
C ARG A 137 -11.50 -9.37 -11.73
N GLU A 138 -10.52 -9.89 -10.99
CA GLU A 138 -10.04 -9.32 -9.74
C GLU A 138 -8.51 -9.27 -9.70
N ALA A 139 -7.96 -8.17 -9.17
CA ALA A 139 -6.53 -8.05 -8.93
C ALA A 139 -6.09 -8.95 -7.77
N VAL A 140 -5.18 -9.88 -8.04
CA VAL A 140 -4.69 -10.86 -7.07
C VAL A 140 -3.16 -10.87 -7.04
N GLY A 141 -2.58 -11.57 -6.07
CA GLY A 141 -1.13 -11.72 -5.96
C GLY A 141 -0.37 -10.40 -5.79
N GLN A 142 0.95 -10.46 -5.79
CA GLN A 142 1.78 -9.29 -5.63
C GLN A 142 2.20 -8.76 -7.00
N ASN A 143 2.14 -7.43 -7.15
CA ASN A 143 2.46 -6.73 -8.38
C ASN A 143 3.88 -6.16 -8.30
N CYS A 144 4.50 -5.79 -9.42
CA CYS A 144 5.77 -5.05 -9.40
C CYS A 144 5.90 -4.13 -10.63
N ALA A 145 6.88 -3.22 -10.58
CA ALA A 145 7.24 -2.40 -11.73
C ALA A 145 8.65 -2.78 -12.20
N THR A 146 8.91 -2.70 -13.50
CA THR A 146 10.27 -2.92 -14.03
C THR A 146 11.23 -1.84 -13.52
N PRO A 147 12.54 -2.12 -13.43
CA PRO A 147 13.51 -1.16 -12.89
C PRO A 147 13.57 0.19 -13.64
N ASP A 148 13.23 0.20 -14.93
CA ASP A 148 13.13 1.41 -15.77
C ASP A 148 11.77 2.12 -15.67
N GLY A 149 10.82 1.52 -14.93
CA GLY A 149 9.48 2.02 -14.70
C GLY A 149 8.55 1.95 -15.89
N GLN A 150 8.91 1.26 -16.98
CA GLN A 150 8.10 1.18 -18.20
C GLN A 150 6.90 0.25 -18.06
N TRP A 151 7.03 -0.83 -17.27
CA TRP A 151 6.01 -1.86 -17.17
C TRP A 151 5.54 -2.03 -15.73
N LEU A 152 4.22 -2.16 -15.57
CA LEU A 152 3.61 -2.77 -14.40
C LEU A 152 3.34 -4.25 -14.73
N ILE A 153 3.80 -5.13 -13.85
CA ILE A 153 3.47 -6.55 -13.87
C ILE A 153 2.44 -6.78 -12.76
N TYR A 154 1.29 -7.32 -13.12
CA TYR A 154 0.21 -7.63 -12.20
C TYR A 154 -0.40 -8.99 -12.49
N ILE A 155 -1.14 -9.53 -11.52
CA ILE A 155 -1.86 -10.79 -11.66
C ILE A 155 -3.35 -10.50 -11.49
N ASP A 156 -4.15 -10.99 -12.41
CA ASP A 156 -5.60 -11.06 -12.25
C ASP A 156 -6.09 -12.50 -12.27
N ASN A 157 -7.27 -12.71 -11.70
CA ASN A 157 -8.03 -13.94 -11.84
C ASN A 157 -9.45 -13.60 -12.30
N PRO A 158 -10.14 -14.53 -12.98
CA PRO A 158 -11.60 -14.48 -13.07
C PRO A 158 -12.18 -14.39 -11.66
N GLN A 159 -13.15 -13.50 -11.45
CA GLN A 159 -13.90 -13.48 -10.21
C GLN A 159 -14.55 -14.85 -10.04
N ARG A 160 -14.33 -15.47 -8.87
CA ARG A 160 -15.08 -16.68 -8.53
C ARG A 160 -16.56 -16.30 -8.53
N ALA A 161 -17.35 -16.96 -9.37
CA ALA A 161 -18.80 -16.93 -9.24
C ALA A 161 -19.12 -17.20 -7.77
N ALA A 162 -20.04 -16.42 -7.19
CA ALA A 162 -20.58 -16.75 -5.88
C ALA A 162 -20.98 -18.23 -5.90
N PRO A 163 -20.57 -19.06 -4.92
CA PRO A 163 -21.07 -20.42 -4.87
C PRO A 163 -22.60 -20.33 -4.93
N LEU A 164 -23.20 -21.03 -5.90
CA LEU A 164 -24.64 -21.20 -5.93
C LEU A 164 -25.07 -21.66 -4.54
N PRO A 165 -26.15 -21.11 -3.96
CA PRO A 165 -26.62 -21.59 -2.67
C PRO A 165 -26.79 -23.12 -2.79
N LEU A 166 -26.21 -23.85 -1.84
CA LEU A 166 -26.48 -25.27 -1.68
C LEU A 166 -27.99 -25.40 -1.45
N ILE A 167 -28.73 -25.70 -2.51
CA ILE A 167 -30.11 -26.15 -2.38
C ILE A 167 -30.00 -27.57 -1.85
N VAL A 168 -30.06 -27.71 -0.52
CA VAL A 168 -30.32 -28.99 0.11
C VAL A 168 -31.80 -29.30 -0.16
N GLN A 169 -32.04 -30.26 -1.07
CA GLN A 169 -33.36 -30.88 -1.24
C GLN A 169 -33.59 -31.91 -0.13
#